data_AF-A0A167V6K4-F1
#
_entry.id   AF-A0A167V6K4-F1
#
_cell.length_a   1.000
_cell.length_b   1.000
_cell.length_c   1.000
_cell.angle_alpha   90.00
_cell.angle_beta   90.00
_cell.angle_gamma   90.00
#
_symmetry.space_group_name_H-M   'P 1'
#
loop_
_entity.id
_entity.type
_entity.pdbx_description
1 polymer ?
#
loop_
_entity_poly.entity_id
_entity_poly.type
_entity_poly.pdbx_seq_one_letter_code
_entity_poly.pdbx_strand_id
1 'polypeptide(L)'
;MLDDGFGKGKGGRAVAFTQYPQYSTTTTGSSLNELWKVREEMEGEEAKRDPAGVIQWSTIDRWPTHPGLVEAFARNIEEGLKRYPEERREKVTLVFSAHSLPMSVVNKGDPYPAEVAATVYAVMQRLNFSNRYTLSWQSAVGPSAWLGPQTYTTVQNFVKRGQSDILIIPIAFTSDHIETLYEIDREIIADAKSDGVRRVESLNGSKVFIEGLAGLVKGHLEKGEKCSRQFLLRCQKTTSERSLGMKRFFAGEKGDQVL
;
A
#
# COMPACT_ATOMS: atom_id res chain seq x y z
N MET A 1 -23.10 14.87 -15.27
CA MET A 1 -22.33 13.83 -15.98
C MET A 1 -21.01 14.47 -16.31
N LEU A 2 -19.88 13.90 -15.87
CA LEU A 2 -18.61 14.30 -16.47
C LEU A 2 -18.74 13.94 -17.97
N ASP A 3 -18.36 14.85 -18.88
CA ASP A 3 -18.10 14.47 -20.27
C ASP A 3 -17.25 13.19 -20.25
N ASP A 4 -17.36 12.34 -21.28
CA ASP A 4 -16.87 10.95 -21.33
C ASP A 4 -15.41 10.71 -20.86
N GLY A 5 -14.62 11.74 -20.59
CA GLY A 5 -13.28 11.69 -20.01
C GLY A 5 -12.23 11.25 -21.03
N PHE A 6 -12.68 10.65 -22.12
CA PHE A 6 -11.92 10.12 -23.24
C PHE A 6 -12.07 10.97 -24.51
N GLY A 7 -12.69 12.16 -24.38
CA GLY A 7 -12.79 13.20 -25.40
C GLY A 7 -13.35 12.71 -26.73
N LYS A 8 -14.38 11.84 -26.69
CA LYS A 8 -15.04 11.28 -27.87
C LYS A 8 -14.07 10.59 -28.84
N GLY A 9 -12.99 10.00 -28.33
CA GLY A 9 -11.96 9.34 -29.13
C GLY A 9 -10.91 10.29 -29.73
N LYS A 10 -10.74 11.50 -29.16
CA LYS A 10 -9.72 12.49 -29.56
C LYS A 10 -8.94 12.99 -28.33
N GLY A 11 -8.29 12.06 -27.64
CA GLY A 11 -7.57 12.36 -26.42
C GLY A 11 -8.51 12.61 -25.24
N GLY A 12 -7.99 12.41 -24.04
CA GLY A 12 -8.75 12.44 -22.79
C GLY A 12 -7.82 12.37 -21.60
N ARG A 13 -8.34 12.20 -20.38
CA ARG A 13 -7.50 12.07 -19.18
C ARG A 13 -7.74 10.73 -18.51
N ALA A 14 -6.66 10.02 -18.22
CA ALA A 14 -6.69 8.84 -17.38
C ALA A 14 -5.72 9.00 -16.19
N VAL A 15 -6.17 8.55 -15.01
CA VAL A 15 -5.36 8.48 -13.81
C VAL A 15 -5.14 7.02 -13.44
N ALA A 16 -3.91 6.54 -13.57
CA ALA A 16 -3.51 5.25 -13.04
C ALA A 16 -3.40 5.35 -11.51
N PHE A 17 -4.47 4.98 -10.80
CA PHE A 17 -4.53 5.09 -9.35
C PHE A 17 -4.28 3.73 -8.68
N THR A 18 -3.06 3.55 -8.16
CA THR A 18 -2.73 2.32 -7.44
C THR A 18 -3.56 2.16 -6.18
N GLN A 19 -4.05 0.93 -5.94
CA GLN A 19 -4.76 0.58 -4.71
C GLN A 19 -3.81 0.18 -3.57
N TYR A 20 -2.50 0.17 -3.83
CA TYR A 20 -1.46 -0.03 -2.81
C TYR A 20 -1.03 1.32 -2.24
N PRO A 21 -1.30 1.64 -0.96
CA PRO A 21 -0.86 2.91 -0.40
C PRO A 21 0.66 3.07 -0.39
N GLN A 22 1.37 1.97 -0.14
CA GLN A 22 2.82 1.91 -0.12
C GLN A 22 3.35 1.34 -1.45
N TYR A 23 4.23 2.07 -2.11
CA TYR A 23 4.81 1.65 -3.38
C TYR A 23 5.77 0.48 -3.17
N SER A 24 5.61 -0.60 -3.95
CA SER A 24 6.64 -1.61 -4.20
C SER A 24 6.88 -1.75 -5.69
N THR A 25 8.11 -2.08 -6.08
CA THR A 25 8.42 -2.47 -7.47
C THR A 25 7.69 -3.74 -7.89
N THR A 26 7.31 -4.60 -6.94
CA THR A 26 6.62 -5.87 -7.20
C THR A 26 5.09 -5.73 -7.30
N THR A 27 4.52 -4.60 -6.86
CA THR A 27 3.08 -4.31 -6.91
C THR A 27 2.79 -3.15 -7.87
N THR A 28 2.73 -1.91 -7.38
CA THR A 28 2.48 -0.71 -8.19
C THR A 28 3.43 -0.62 -9.38
N GLY A 29 4.73 -0.89 -9.17
CA GLY A 29 5.71 -0.88 -10.26
C GLY A 29 5.39 -1.89 -11.36
N SER A 30 4.93 -3.08 -10.99
CA SER A 30 4.52 -4.13 -11.94
C SER A 30 3.28 -3.70 -12.74
N SER A 31 2.24 -3.21 -12.06
CA SER A 31 1.01 -2.73 -12.71
C SER A 31 1.27 -1.60 -13.70
N LEU A 32 2.08 -0.61 -13.32
CA LEU A 32 2.41 0.50 -14.21
C LEU A 32 3.29 0.08 -15.39
N ASN A 33 4.19 -0.89 -15.18
CA ASN A 33 4.98 -1.47 -16.26
C ASN A 33 4.13 -2.20 -17.30
N GLU A 34 3.07 -2.90 -16.89
CA GLU A 34 2.15 -3.57 -17.82
C GLU A 34 1.26 -2.55 -18.54
N LEU A 35 0.74 -1.57 -17.82
CA LEU A 35 -0.02 -0.48 -18.42
C LEU A 35 0.80 0.25 -19.50
N TRP A 36 2.04 0.62 -19.20
CA TRP A 36 2.93 1.26 -20.16
C TRP A 36 3.16 0.39 -21.40
N LYS A 37 3.44 -0.90 -21.22
CA LYS A 37 3.66 -1.85 -22.33
C LYS A 37 2.43 -1.93 -23.25
N VAL A 38 1.25 -2.18 -22.70
CA VAL A 38 0.00 -2.30 -23.48
C VAL A 38 -0.31 -0.99 -24.19
N ARG A 39 -0.09 0.14 -23.53
CA ARG A 39 -0.27 1.46 -24.13
C ARG A 39 0.68 1.69 -25.31
N GLU A 40 1.96 1.34 -25.19
CA GLU A 40 2.90 1.46 -26.32
C GLU A 40 2.50 0.57 -27.50
N GLU A 41 1.98 -0.64 -27.24
CA GLU A 41 1.48 -1.54 -28.29
C GLU A 41 0.23 -1.00 -29.00
N MET A 42 -0.68 -0.35 -28.26
CA MET A 42 -1.96 0.14 -28.80
C MET A 42 -1.87 1.56 -29.39
N GLU A 43 -1.16 2.47 -28.73
CA GLU A 43 -1.16 3.91 -29.04
C GLU A 43 0.20 4.44 -29.52
N GLY A 44 1.27 3.64 -29.50
CA GLY A 44 2.64 4.13 -29.68
C GLY A 44 2.89 4.86 -31.01
N GLU A 45 2.34 4.35 -32.11
CA GLU A 45 2.46 4.98 -33.44
C GLU A 45 1.52 6.19 -33.58
N GLU A 46 0.31 6.11 -33.04
CA GLU A 46 -0.64 7.23 -33.05
C GLU A 46 -0.13 8.40 -32.22
N ALA A 47 0.49 8.13 -31.07
CA ALA A 47 1.11 9.14 -30.20
C ALA A 47 2.23 9.91 -30.89
N LYS A 48 2.96 9.29 -31.84
CA LYS A 48 3.99 9.97 -32.64
C LYS A 48 3.37 10.86 -33.72
N ARG A 49 2.22 10.46 -34.26
CA ARG A 49 1.54 11.16 -35.36
C ARG A 49 0.65 12.31 -34.87
N ASP A 50 -0.10 12.09 -33.80
CA ASP A 50 -1.00 13.05 -33.17
C ASP A 50 -0.96 12.93 -31.64
N PRO A 51 0.00 13.60 -30.98
CA PRO A 51 0.11 13.61 -29.52
C PRO A 51 -1.12 14.18 -28.80
N ALA A 52 -1.95 14.99 -29.48
CA ALA A 52 -3.15 15.57 -28.90
C ALA A 52 -4.34 14.60 -28.95
N GLY A 53 -4.31 13.62 -29.87
CA GLY A 53 -5.32 12.58 -30.02
C GLY A 53 -5.24 11.42 -29.02
N VAL A 54 -4.14 11.30 -28.26
CA VAL A 54 -3.93 10.20 -27.30
C VAL A 54 -4.32 10.54 -25.87
N ILE A 55 -4.53 9.50 -25.05
CA ILE A 55 -4.90 9.65 -23.64
C ILE A 55 -3.77 10.33 -22.86
N GLN A 56 -4.12 11.36 -22.11
CA GLN A 56 -3.24 12.06 -21.18
C GLN A 56 -3.21 11.31 -19.85
N TRP A 57 -2.18 10.47 -19.72
CA TRP A 57 -1.96 9.68 -18.52
C TRP A 57 -1.33 10.52 -17.40
N SER A 58 -1.69 10.17 -16.18
CA SER A 58 -1.02 10.54 -14.93
C SER A 58 -1.16 9.37 -13.95
N THR A 59 -0.40 9.37 -12.86
CA THR A 59 -0.43 8.29 -11.87
C THR A 59 -0.44 8.85 -10.45
N ILE A 60 -1.28 8.24 -9.61
CA ILE A 60 -1.16 8.34 -8.16
C ILE A 60 -0.44 7.06 -7.76
N ASP A 61 0.90 7.14 -7.71
CA ASP A 61 1.76 5.97 -7.55
C ASP A 61 1.98 5.54 -6.09
N ARG A 62 1.65 6.41 -5.13
CA ARG A 62 1.76 6.11 -3.68
C ARG A 62 0.97 7.12 -2.86
N TRP A 63 0.56 6.72 -1.66
CA TRP A 63 -0.23 7.53 -0.73
C TRP A 63 -0.16 7.00 0.73
N PRO A 64 1.05 6.67 1.25
CA PRO A 64 1.19 5.90 2.50
C PRO A 64 0.70 6.62 3.76
N THR A 65 0.72 7.95 3.76
CA THR A 65 0.35 8.78 4.93
C THR A 65 -0.86 9.67 4.65
N HIS A 66 -1.68 9.31 3.65
CA HIS A 66 -2.86 10.11 3.32
C HIS A 66 -3.82 10.19 4.54
N PRO A 67 -4.33 11.38 4.91
CA PRO A 67 -5.15 11.54 6.13
C PRO A 67 -6.37 10.62 6.19
N GLY A 68 -7.06 10.41 5.06
CA GLY A 68 -8.21 9.49 5.01
C GLY A 68 -7.84 8.03 5.23
N LEU A 69 -6.62 7.61 4.85
CA LEU A 69 -6.10 6.27 5.13
C LEU A 69 -5.79 6.12 6.62
N VAL A 70 -5.05 7.09 7.16
CA VAL A 70 -4.62 7.11 8.57
C VAL A 70 -5.84 7.12 9.49
N GLU A 71 -6.83 7.96 9.21
CA GLU A 71 -8.07 8.05 9.99
C GLU A 71 -8.87 6.75 9.91
N ALA A 72 -8.98 6.13 8.73
CA ALA A 72 -9.70 4.87 8.59
C ALA A 72 -9.05 3.74 9.40
N PHE A 73 -7.72 3.60 9.36
CA PHE A 73 -7.01 2.64 10.19
C PHE A 73 -7.14 2.94 11.69
N ALA A 74 -6.99 4.20 12.10
CA ALA A 74 -7.12 4.58 13.50
C ALA A 74 -8.51 4.21 14.05
N ARG A 75 -9.59 4.50 13.31
CA ARG A 75 -10.96 4.11 13.72
C ARG A 75 -11.12 2.60 13.81
N ASN A 76 -10.63 1.83 12.84
CA ASN A 76 -10.72 0.37 12.90
C ASN A 76 -9.94 -0.21 14.10
N ILE A 77 -8.82 0.42 14.50
CA ILE A 77 -8.06 0.05 15.70
C ILE A 77 -8.85 0.41 16.97
N GLU A 78 -9.40 1.63 17.06
CA GLU A 78 -10.23 2.06 18.19
C GLU A 78 -11.43 1.11 18.39
N GLU A 79 -12.17 0.77 17.32
CA GLU A 79 -13.24 -0.24 17.35
C GLU A 79 -12.72 -1.63 17.71
N GLY A 80 -11.56 -2.01 17.16
CA GLY A 80 -10.90 -3.27 17.46
C GLY A 80 -10.59 -3.43 18.95
N LEU A 81 -10.10 -2.37 19.59
CA LEU A 81 -9.76 -2.29 21.02
C LEU A 81 -11.01 -2.35 21.92
N LYS A 82 -12.15 -1.78 21.49
CA LYS A 82 -13.41 -1.84 22.27
C LYS A 82 -13.88 -3.28 22.53
N ARG A 83 -13.47 -4.23 21.69
CA ARG A 83 -13.79 -5.65 21.85
C ARG A 83 -13.06 -6.31 23.04
N TYR A 84 -12.05 -5.67 23.62
CA TYR A 84 -11.40 -6.12 24.86
C TYR A 84 -12.09 -5.49 26.09
N PRO A 85 -12.08 -6.17 27.25
CA PRO A 85 -12.51 -5.56 28.51
C PRO A 85 -11.72 -4.29 28.82
N GLU A 86 -12.40 -3.29 29.37
CA GLU A 86 -11.88 -1.94 29.57
C GLU A 86 -10.54 -1.91 30.32
N GLU A 87 -10.42 -2.72 31.38
CA GLU A 87 -9.24 -2.85 32.23
C GLU A 87 -8.02 -3.50 31.52
N ARG A 88 -8.23 -4.07 30.34
CA ARG A 88 -7.18 -4.72 29.52
C ARG A 88 -6.82 -3.92 28.27
N ARG A 89 -7.66 -2.97 27.82
CA ARG A 89 -7.50 -2.26 26.54
C ARG A 89 -6.14 -1.59 26.38
N GLU A 90 -5.66 -0.90 27.40
CA GLU A 90 -4.35 -0.20 27.36
C GLU A 90 -3.16 -1.15 27.25
N LYS A 91 -3.34 -2.42 27.68
CA LYS A 91 -2.27 -3.43 27.67
C LYS A 91 -2.18 -4.20 26.37
N VAL A 92 -3.18 -4.11 25.50
CA VAL A 92 -3.22 -4.77 24.19
C VAL A 92 -2.00 -4.35 23.36
N THR A 93 -1.29 -5.32 22.78
CA THR A 93 -0.22 -5.05 21.82
C THR A 93 -0.79 -4.95 20.41
N LEU A 94 -0.47 -3.87 19.71
CA LEU A 94 -0.81 -3.69 18.30
C LEU A 94 0.28 -4.34 17.42
N VAL A 95 -0.10 -5.31 16.59
CA VAL A 95 0.81 -5.96 15.64
C VAL A 95 0.40 -5.56 14.23
N PHE A 96 1.09 -4.57 13.69
CA PHE A 96 0.92 -4.19 12.29
C PHE A 96 1.57 -5.24 11.40
N SER A 97 0.78 -5.86 10.53
CA SER A 97 1.19 -6.92 9.62
C SER A 97 1.10 -6.44 8.18
N ALA A 98 2.19 -6.58 7.44
CA ALA A 98 2.30 -6.27 6.02
C ALA A 98 2.88 -7.47 5.25
N HIS A 99 2.60 -7.61 3.96
CA HIS A 99 3.20 -8.70 3.17
C HIS A 99 4.71 -8.52 3.11
N SER A 100 5.46 -9.60 3.32
CA SER A 100 6.92 -9.54 3.31
C SER A 100 7.45 -9.35 1.88
N LEU A 101 8.72 -8.96 1.77
CA LEU A 101 9.45 -8.93 0.51
C LEU A 101 10.69 -9.84 0.61
N PRO A 102 11.09 -10.53 -0.47
CA PRO A 102 12.39 -11.18 -0.50
C PRO A 102 13.50 -10.15 -0.24
N MET A 103 14.49 -10.51 0.57
CA MET A 103 15.60 -9.61 0.88
C MET A 103 16.38 -9.18 -0.37
N SER A 104 16.34 -9.98 -1.45
CA SER A 104 16.90 -9.60 -2.75
C SER A 104 16.20 -8.39 -3.38
N VAL A 105 14.90 -8.18 -3.12
CA VAL A 105 14.13 -7.00 -3.56
C VAL A 105 14.41 -5.82 -2.64
N VAL A 106 14.35 -6.04 -1.33
CA VAL A 106 14.65 -5.00 -0.32
C VAL A 106 16.06 -4.43 -0.54
N ASN A 107 17.06 -5.29 -0.70
CA ASN A 107 18.47 -4.91 -0.88
C ASN A 107 18.76 -4.25 -2.23
N LYS A 108 17.81 -4.25 -3.18
CA LYS A 108 17.90 -3.46 -4.41
C LYS A 108 17.47 -2.00 -4.20
N GLY A 109 16.83 -1.69 -3.08
CA GLY A 109 16.37 -0.34 -2.73
C GLY A 109 14.87 -0.13 -2.86
N ASP A 110 14.07 -1.19 -2.70
CA ASP A 110 12.62 -1.06 -2.76
C ASP A 110 12.10 -0.16 -1.62
N PRO A 111 11.25 0.85 -1.91
CA PRO A 111 10.81 1.81 -0.90
C PRO A 111 9.72 1.28 0.04
N TYR A 112 9.11 0.13 -0.29
CA TYR A 112 7.96 -0.41 0.41
C TYR A 112 8.15 -0.53 1.94
N PRO A 113 9.28 -1.07 2.47
CA PRO A 113 9.42 -1.20 3.92
C PRO A 113 9.38 0.15 4.66
N ALA A 114 9.98 1.19 4.07
CA ALA A 114 10.00 2.52 4.65
C ALA A 114 8.61 3.18 4.59
N GLU A 115 7.88 3.00 3.48
CA GLU A 115 6.52 3.56 3.33
C GLU A 115 5.50 2.85 4.25
N VAL A 116 5.65 1.53 4.47
CA VAL A 116 4.84 0.81 5.47
C VAL A 116 5.13 1.34 6.87
N ALA A 117 6.41 1.49 7.23
CA ALA A 117 6.77 2.06 8.52
C ALA A 117 6.24 3.49 8.72
N ALA A 118 6.24 4.32 7.67
CA ALA A 118 5.66 5.66 7.69
C ALA A 118 4.14 5.62 7.94
N THR A 119 3.43 4.68 7.31
CA THR A 119 1.99 4.46 7.52
C THR A 119 1.71 4.10 8.98
N VAL A 120 2.44 3.11 9.51
CA VAL A 120 2.32 2.67 10.90
C VAL A 120 2.54 3.84 11.86
N TYR A 121 3.61 4.61 11.65
CA TYR A 121 3.94 5.73 12.53
C TYR A 121 2.86 6.82 12.50
N ALA A 122 2.34 7.17 11.32
CA ALA A 122 1.26 8.14 11.18
C ALA A 122 -0.03 7.69 11.88
N VAL A 123 -0.38 6.41 11.79
CA VAL A 123 -1.53 5.82 12.52
C VAL A 123 -1.30 5.89 14.03
N MET A 124 -0.11 5.52 14.51
CA MET A 124 0.19 5.57 15.94
C MET A 124 0.23 7.00 16.49
N GLN A 125 0.68 7.97 15.70
CA GLN A 125 0.57 9.40 16.05
C GLN A 125 -0.90 9.82 16.20
N ARG A 126 -1.77 9.43 15.26
CA ARG A 126 -3.22 9.70 15.35
C ARG A 126 -3.87 9.04 16.57
N LEU A 127 -3.35 7.90 17.03
CA LEU A 127 -3.79 7.21 18.25
C LEU A 127 -3.13 7.72 19.53
N ASN A 128 -2.32 8.79 19.46
CA ASN A 128 -1.56 9.33 20.59
C ASN A 128 -0.68 8.28 21.30
N PHE A 129 -0.18 7.29 20.56
CA PHE A 129 0.61 6.18 21.11
C PHE A 129 -0.05 5.48 22.32
N SER A 130 -1.38 5.37 22.33
CA SER A 130 -2.16 4.78 23.43
C SER A 130 -1.78 3.35 23.79
N ASN A 131 -1.17 2.61 22.86
CA ASN A 131 -0.80 1.21 23.01
C ASN A 131 0.62 0.96 22.49
N ARG A 132 1.27 -0.06 23.06
CA ARG A 132 2.53 -0.59 22.52
C ARG A 132 2.28 -1.23 21.16
N TYR A 133 3.21 -1.07 20.22
CA TYR A 133 3.06 -1.61 18.89
C TYR A 133 4.36 -2.18 18.31
N THR A 134 4.22 -3.03 17.30
CA THR A 134 5.32 -3.52 16.46
C THR A 134 4.87 -3.65 15.01
N LEU A 135 5.83 -3.61 14.09
CA LEU A 135 5.65 -3.95 12.69
C LEU A 135 6.27 -5.32 12.42
N SER A 136 5.50 -6.23 11.83
CA SER A 136 5.92 -7.54 11.37
C SER A 136 5.45 -7.81 9.94
N TRP A 137 6.00 -8.85 9.34
CA TRP A 137 5.81 -9.18 7.94
C TRP A 137 5.25 -10.59 7.80
N GLN A 138 4.30 -10.79 6.89
CA GLN A 138 3.62 -12.08 6.71
C GLN A 138 3.88 -12.66 5.31
N SER A 139 3.40 -13.88 5.08
CA SER A 139 3.36 -14.52 3.76
C SER A 139 4.73 -14.72 3.10
N ALA A 140 5.80 -14.94 3.88
CA ALA A 140 7.09 -15.34 3.33
C ALA A 140 7.02 -16.77 2.76
N VAL A 141 7.35 -16.94 1.48
CA VAL A 141 7.26 -18.23 0.79
C VAL A 141 8.60 -18.73 0.24
N GLY A 142 8.81 -20.04 0.33
CA GLY A 142 10.01 -20.70 -0.16
C GLY A 142 11.26 -20.49 0.71
N PRO A 143 12.42 -21.04 0.29
CA PRO A 143 13.61 -21.14 1.13
C PRO A 143 14.47 -19.85 1.17
N SER A 144 14.09 -18.82 0.40
CA SER A 144 14.87 -17.58 0.32
C SER A 144 14.76 -16.74 1.59
N ALA A 145 15.70 -15.82 1.82
CA ALA A 145 15.59 -14.88 2.93
C ALA A 145 14.53 -13.80 2.65
N TRP A 146 13.64 -13.57 3.62
CA TRP A 146 12.56 -12.58 3.56
C TRP A 146 12.71 -11.53 4.67
N LEU A 147 12.11 -10.36 4.44
CA LEU A 147 12.05 -9.29 5.43
C LEU A 147 11.31 -9.76 6.69
N GLY A 148 11.93 -9.58 7.85
CA GLY A 148 11.40 -9.98 9.14
C GLY A 148 11.26 -8.81 10.13
N PRO A 149 10.69 -9.06 11.33
CA PRO A 149 10.26 -10.36 11.86
C PRO A 149 8.96 -10.88 11.24
N GLN A 150 8.74 -12.20 11.26
CA GLN A 150 7.52 -12.82 10.70
C GLN A 150 6.32 -12.66 11.64
N THR A 151 5.13 -12.34 11.12
CA THR A 151 3.93 -12.10 11.94
C THR A 151 3.53 -13.34 12.75
N TYR A 152 3.54 -14.53 12.11
CA TYR A 152 3.27 -15.79 12.80
C TYR A 152 4.16 -15.99 14.03
N THR A 153 5.49 -15.92 13.83
CA THR A 153 6.44 -16.14 14.93
C THR A 153 6.39 -15.02 15.97
N THR A 154 6.09 -13.78 15.56
CA THR A 154 5.91 -12.64 16.47
C THR A 154 4.75 -12.89 17.44
N VAL A 155 3.57 -13.26 16.91
CA VAL A 155 2.39 -13.55 17.73
C VAL A 155 2.64 -14.73 18.67
N GLN A 156 3.17 -15.84 18.14
CA GLN A 156 3.50 -17.03 18.94
C GLN A 156 4.47 -16.72 20.09
N ASN A 157 5.50 -15.91 19.83
CA ASN A 157 6.47 -15.54 20.86
C ASN A 157 5.88 -14.60 21.91
N PHE A 158 4.98 -13.68 21.54
CA PHE A 158 4.29 -12.84 22.50
C PHE A 158 3.37 -13.66 23.42
N VAL A 159 2.57 -14.56 22.85
CA VAL A 159 1.70 -15.44 23.65
C VAL A 159 2.51 -16.31 24.61
N LYS A 160 3.62 -16.92 24.15
CA LYS A 160 4.52 -17.71 25.00
C LYS A 160 5.14 -16.92 26.16
N ARG A 161 5.27 -15.59 26.01
CA ARG A 161 5.77 -14.68 27.04
C ARG A 161 4.66 -14.10 27.93
N GLY A 162 3.44 -14.61 27.81
CA GLY A 162 2.28 -14.17 28.60
C GLY A 162 1.57 -12.93 28.05
N GLN A 163 1.97 -12.42 26.88
CA GLN A 163 1.25 -11.34 26.21
C GLN A 163 0.20 -11.94 25.27
N SER A 164 -0.99 -12.19 25.82
CA SER A 164 -2.12 -12.85 25.14
C SER A 164 -3.12 -11.89 24.51
N ASP A 165 -3.13 -10.61 24.91
CA ASP A 165 -4.00 -9.59 24.32
C ASP A 165 -3.26 -8.88 23.15
N ILE A 166 -3.54 -9.33 21.93
CA ILE A 166 -2.88 -8.88 20.69
C ILE A 166 -3.93 -8.50 19.65
N LEU A 167 -3.82 -7.29 19.10
CA LEU A 167 -4.65 -6.84 17.98
C LEU A 167 -3.79 -6.75 16.71
N ILE A 168 -4.11 -7.55 15.71
CA ILE A 168 -3.41 -7.64 14.42
C ILE A 168 -4.04 -6.66 13.43
N ILE A 169 -3.22 -5.86 12.75
CA ILE A 169 -3.63 -4.81 11.80
C ILE A 169 -3.05 -5.11 10.41
N PRO A 170 -3.87 -5.45 9.40
CA PRO A 170 -3.41 -5.59 8.02
C PRO A 170 -3.16 -4.20 7.41
N ILE A 171 -1.93 -3.68 7.55
CA ILE A 171 -1.63 -2.25 7.32
C ILE A 171 -1.31 -1.90 5.86
N ALA A 172 -1.02 -2.92 5.03
CA ALA A 172 -0.57 -2.74 3.66
C ALA A 172 -1.60 -3.15 2.60
N PHE A 173 -2.84 -3.42 3.01
CA PHE A 173 -3.95 -3.74 2.12
C PHE A 173 -5.24 -3.09 2.61
N THR A 174 -6.15 -2.83 1.66
CA THR A 174 -7.33 -2.01 1.88
C THR A 174 -8.63 -2.83 1.90
N SER A 175 -8.61 -4.07 1.43
CA SER A 175 -9.76 -4.99 1.45
C SER A 175 -9.36 -6.35 2.00
N ASP A 176 -10.33 -7.16 2.43
CA ASP A 176 -10.06 -8.56 2.74
C ASP A 176 -9.59 -9.34 1.51
N HIS A 177 -8.68 -10.28 1.74
CA HIS A 177 -8.07 -11.16 0.74
C HIS A 177 -7.60 -12.45 1.43
N ILE A 178 -7.00 -13.37 0.67
CA ILE A 178 -6.63 -14.70 1.21
C ILE A 178 -5.71 -14.59 2.43
N GLU A 179 -4.76 -13.65 2.42
CA GLU A 179 -3.84 -13.45 3.54
C GLU A 179 -4.52 -12.91 4.82
N THR A 180 -5.65 -12.18 4.75
CA THR A 180 -6.40 -11.79 5.97
C THR A 180 -7.30 -12.90 6.48
N LEU A 181 -8.08 -13.51 5.58
CA LEU A 181 -9.10 -14.49 5.95
C LEU A 181 -8.55 -15.88 6.24
N TYR A 182 -7.41 -16.26 5.66
CA TYR A 182 -6.82 -17.57 5.84
C TYR A 182 -5.60 -17.51 6.75
N GLU A 183 -4.55 -16.79 6.35
CA GLU A 183 -3.28 -16.78 7.11
C GLU A 183 -3.46 -16.17 8.50
N ILE A 184 -4.08 -14.99 8.62
CA ILE A 184 -4.31 -14.39 9.95
C ILE A 184 -5.37 -15.17 10.74
N ASP A 185 -6.58 -15.31 10.19
CA ASP A 185 -7.70 -15.81 10.97
C ASP A 185 -7.64 -17.32 11.24
N ARG A 186 -7.21 -18.13 10.26
CA ARG A 186 -7.22 -19.60 10.37
C ARG A 186 -5.89 -20.21 10.76
N GLU A 187 -4.76 -19.55 10.53
CA GLU A 187 -3.44 -20.05 10.94
C GLU A 187 -2.96 -19.33 12.19
N ILE A 188 -2.69 -18.02 12.11
CA ILE A 188 -2.05 -17.27 13.21
C ILE A 188 -2.92 -17.24 14.47
N ILE A 189 -4.19 -16.84 14.35
CA ILE A 189 -5.10 -16.73 15.49
C ILE A 189 -5.45 -18.11 16.06
N ALA A 190 -5.72 -19.09 15.20
CA ALA A 190 -6.03 -20.45 15.64
C ALA A 190 -4.86 -21.10 16.39
N ASP A 191 -3.64 -20.97 15.88
CA ASP A 191 -2.44 -21.53 16.50
C ASP A 191 -2.01 -20.76 17.75
N ALA A 192 -2.43 -19.50 17.92
CA ALA A 192 -2.12 -18.72 19.11
C ALA A 192 -2.77 -19.30 20.37
N LYS A 193 -3.85 -20.09 20.25
CA LYS A 193 -4.55 -20.73 21.37
C LYS A 193 -4.87 -19.74 22.50
N SER A 194 -5.26 -18.53 22.13
CA SER A 194 -5.55 -17.44 23.06
C SER A 194 -6.72 -16.58 22.58
N ASP A 195 -7.73 -16.41 23.43
CA ASP A 195 -8.94 -15.63 23.14
C ASP A 195 -8.71 -14.11 23.02
N GLY A 196 -7.50 -13.67 23.39
CA GLY A 196 -7.06 -12.28 23.31
C GLY A 196 -6.41 -11.90 21.98
N VAL A 197 -6.13 -12.85 21.08
CA VAL A 197 -5.57 -12.54 19.76
C VAL A 197 -6.70 -12.29 18.77
N ARG A 198 -6.73 -11.10 18.19
CA ARG A 198 -7.82 -10.66 17.29
C ARG A 198 -7.26 -9.87 16.12
N ARG A 199 -7.99 -9.81 15.01
CA ARG A 199 -7.67 -8.96 13.85
C ARG A 199 -8.65 -7.78 13.76
N VAL A 200 -8.19 -6.60 13.37
CA VAL A 200 -9.10 -5.49 12.99
C VAL A 200 -9.78 -5.79 11.65
N GLU A 201 -10.94 -5.19 11.41
CA GLU A 201 -11.56 -5.26 10.09
C GLU A 201 -10.67 -4.57 9.04
N SER A 202 -10.65 -5.11 7.82
CA SER A 202 -10.06 -4.44 6.66
C SER A 202 -10.86 -3.15 6.33
N LEU A 203 -10.29 -2.24 5.53
CA LEU A 203 -10.97 -0.97 5.26
C LEU A 203 -12.27 -1.16 4.46
N ASN A 204 -12.30 -2.12 3.53
CA ASN A 204 -13.49 -2.60 2.81
C ASN A 204 -14.39 -1.43 2.35
N GLY A 205 -15.66 -1.40 2.79
CA GLY A 205 -16.64 -0.37 2.46
C GLY A 205 -16.62 0.86 3.38
N SER A 206 -15.55 1.08 4.14
CA SER A 206 -15.44 2.22 5.06
C SER A 206 -15.66 3.53 4.34
N LYS A 207 -16.70 4.26 4.75
CA LYS A 207 -17.05 5.56 4.16
C LYS A 207 -15.91 6.56 4.28
N VAL A 208 -15.22 6.58 5.44
CA VAL A 208 -14.05 7.44 5.70
C VAL A 208 -12.93 7.15 4.71
N PHE A 209 -12.68 5.88 4.44
CA PHE A 209 -11.66 5.46 3.48
C PHE A 209 -12.04 5.91 2.06
N ILE A 210 -13.28 5.66 1.63
CA ILE A 210 -13.78 6.03 0.30
C ILE A 210 -13.74 7.55 0.09
N GLU A 211 -14.18 8.35 1.08
CA GLU A 211 -14.09 9.81 1.05
C GLU A 211 -12.63 10.27 0.98
N GLY A 212 -11.72 9.58 1.67
CA GLY A 212 -10.28 9.78 1.58
C GLY A 212 -9.75 9.56 0.15
N LEU A 213 -10.12 8.46 -0.50
CA LEU A 213 -9.72 8.17 -1.88
C LEU A 213 -10.25 9.24 -2.85
N ALA A 214 -11.51 9.65 -2.70
CA ALA A 214 -12.10 10.70 -3.51
C ALA A 214 -11.35 12.04 -3.33
N GLY A 215 -11.00 12.39 -2.10
CA GLY A 215 -10.19 13.57 -1.78
C GLY A 215 -8.79 13.51 -2.41
N LEU A 216 -8.14 12.34 -2.37
CA LEU A 216 -6.82 12.12 -2.97
C LEU A 216 -6.85 12.31 -4.49
N VAL A 217 -7.83 11.71 -5.19
CA VAL A 217 -7.99 11.85 -6.64
C VAL A 217 -8.33 13.29 -7.01
N LYS A 218 -9.23 13.94 -6.28
CA LYS A 218 -9.55 15.36 -6.48
C LYS A 218 -8.30 16.24 -6.36
N GLY A 219 -7.53 16.07 -5.28
CA GLY A 219 -6.30 16.83 -5.07
C GLY A 219 -5.25 16.60 -6.15
N HIS A 220 -5.11 15.36 -6.65
CA HIS A 220 -4.25 15.04 -7.79
C HIS A 220 -4.67 15.78 -9.06
N LEU A 221 -5.98 15.76 -9.38
CA LEU A 221 -6.53 16.41 -10.56
C LEU A 221 -6.38 17.94 -10.54
N GLU A 222 -6.52 18.55 -9.35
CA GLU A 222 -6.37 20.00 -9.15
C GLU A 222 -4.92 20.45 -9.23
N LYS A 223 -3.98 19.67 -8.67
CA LYS A 223 -2.54 19.97 -8.76
C LYS A 223 -1.98 19.83 -10.17
N GLY A 224 -2.56 18.94 -10.97
CA GLY A 224 -2.08 18.65 -12.33
C GLY A 224 -0.73 17.95 -12.40
N GLU A 225 -0.23 17.42 -11.28
CA GLU A 225 1.01 16.63 -11.25
C GLU A 225 0.82 15.29 -11.98
N LYS A 226 1.82 14.88 -12.75
CA LYS A 226 1.75 13.63 -13.52
C LYS A 226 2.10 12.39 -12.70
N CYS A 227 2.99 12.52 -11.71
CA CYS A 227 3.41 11.46 -10.79
C CYS A 227 4.03 12.08 -9.53
N SER A 228 4.26 11.28 -8.48
CA SER A 228 4.97 11.76 -7.29
C SER A 228 6.43 12.10 -7.58
N ARG A 229 7.06 12.92 -6.72
CA ARG A 229 8.51 13.19 -6.80
C ARG A 229 9.36 11.92 -6.63
N GLN A 230 8.95 11.03 -5.74
CA GLN A 230 9.65 9.78 -5.49
C GLN A 230 9.59 8.82 -6.68
N PHE A 231 8.58 8.98 -7.54
CA PHE A 231 8.45 8.21 -8.78
C PHE A 231 9.61 8.45 -9.77
N LEU A 232 10.27 9.61 -9.70
CA LEU A 232 11.43 9.93 -10.54
C LEU A 232 12.71 9.20 -10.09
N LEU A 233 12.72 8.61 -8.89
CA LEU A 233 13.87 7.84 -8.40
C LEU A 233 13.64 6.35 -8.61
N ARG A 234 14.58 5.65 -9.24
CA ARG A 234 14.61 4.19 -9.33
C ARG A 234 15.34 3.58 -8.13
N CYS A 235 15.09 2.30 -7.88
CA CYS A 235 15.86 1.54 -6.90
C CYS A 235 17.34 1.53 -7.30
N GLN A 236 18.24 1.74 -6.34
CA GLN A 236 19.65 2.03 -6.60
C GLN A 236 20.39 0.91 -7.33
N LYS A 237 19.92 -0.34 -7.24
CA LYS A 237 20.52 -1.50 -7.92
C LYS A 237 19.66 -2.05 -9.06
N THR A 238 18.66 -1.30 -9.54
CA THR A 238 17.87 -1.75 -10.68
C THR A 238 18.61 -1.49 -11.99
N THR A 239 18.52 -2.46 -12.91
CA THR A 239 19.02 -2.35 -14.29
C THR A 239 17.87 -2.51 -15.29
N SER A 240 16.62 -2.40 -14.82
CA SER A 240 15.44 -2.62 -15.66
C SER A 240 15.19 -1.43 -16.58
N GLU A 241 15.46 -1.61 -17.87
CA GLU A 241 15.10 -0.66 -18.93
C GLU A 241 13.59 -0.48 -19.04
N ARG A 242 12.82 -1.54 -18.79
CA ARG A 242 11.35 -1.46 -18.72
C ARG A 242 10.89 -0.46 -17.66
N SER A 243 11.46 -0.54 -16.46
CA SER A 243 11.16 0.39 -15.37
C SER A 243 11.56 1.84 -15.71
N LEU A 244 12.68 2.03 -16.42
CA LEU A 244 13.12 3.34 -16.88
C LEU A 244 12.13 3.93 -17.90
N GLY A 245 11.77 3.18 -18.95
CA GLY A 245 10.84 3.61 -19.97
C GLY A 245 9.47 3.98 -19.39
N MET A 246 8.92 3.12 -18.54
CA MET A 246 7.67 3.38 -17.83
C MET A 246 7.72 4.64 -16.96
N LYS A 247 8.81 4.85 -16.21
CA LYS A 247 8.96 6.05 -15.38
C LYS A 247 9.06 7.33 -16.22
N ARG A 248 9.83 7.30 -17.31
CA ARG A 248 9.95 8.42 -18.25
C ARG A 248 8.60 8.79 -18.86
N PHE A 249 7.82 7.79 -19.26
CA PHE A 249 6.48 7.99 -19.80
C PHE A 249 5.57 8.76 -18.83
N PHE A 250 5.43 8.28 -17.59
CA PHE A 250 4.58 8.95 -16.60
C PHE A 250 5.16 10.27 -16.07
N ALA A 251 6.48 10.45 -16.10
CA ALA A 251 7.12 11.71 -15.73
C ALA A 251 6.87 12.85 -16.73
N GLY A 252 6.48 12.53 -17.97
CA GLY A 252 6.22 13.50 -19.03
C GLY A 252 7.45 14.39 -19.28
N GLU A 253 7.27 15.71 -19.19
CA GLU A 253 8.35 16.71 -19.34
C GLU A 253 9.51 16.52 -18.34
N LYS A 254 9.28 15.83 -17.21
CA LYS A 254 10.33 15.51 -16.23
C LYS A 254 11.02 14.18 -16.52
N GLY A 255 10.81 13.56 -17.69
CA GLY A 255 11.40 12.27 -18.06
C GLY A 255 12.93 12.24 -17.95
N ASP A 256 13.60 13.34 -18.27
CA ASP A 256 15.07 13.45 -18.18
C ASP A 256 15.57 13.55 -16.73
N GLN A 257 14.67 13.80 -15.76
CA GLN A 257 14.99 13.84 -14.34
C GLN A 257 14.87 12.45 -13.68
N VAL A 258 14.50 11.40 -14.43
CA VAL A 258 14.42 10.04 -13.90
C VAL A 258 15.83 9.49 -13.69
N LEU A 259 16.17 9.17 -12.44
CA LEU A 259 17.45 8.62 -12.00
C LEU A 259 17.35 7.10 -11.82
#